data_AF-A0A370SYV6-F1
#
_entry.id   AF-A0A370SYV6-F1
#
_cell.length_a   1.000
_cell.length_b   1.000
_cell.length_c   1.000
_cell.angle_alpha   90.00
_cell.angle_beta   90.00
_cell.angle_gamma   90.00
#
_symmetry.space_group_name_H-M   'P 1'
#
loop_
_entity.id
_entity.type
_entity.pdbx_description
1 polymer ?
#
loop_
_entity_poly.entity_id
_entity_poly.type
_entity_poly.pdbx_seq_one_letter_code
_entity_poly.pdbx_strand_id
1 'polypeptide(L)' 'MITPVGESWDSWFDGDSVTSDFMDDRDQPFDQERESF' A
#
# COMPACT_ATOMS: atom_id res chain seq x y z
N MET A 1 -21.19 22.54 0.22
CA MET A 1 -20.15 21.61 0.73
C MET A 1 -19.20 21.34 -0.42
N ILE A 2 -17.89 21.57 -0.25
CA ILE A 2 -16.88 21.20 -1.24
C ILE A 2 -16.07 20.09 -0.58
N THR A 3 -16.18 18.87 -1.07
CA THR A 3 -15.42 17.71 -0.60
C THR A 3 -14.63 17.15 -1.78
N PRO A 4 -13.45 16.56 -1.53
CA PRO A 4 -12.72 15.87 -2.57
C PRO A 4 -13.57 14.75 -3.18
N VAL A 5 -13.49 14.61 -4.50
CA VAL A 5 -14.12 13.50 -5.23
C VAL A 5 -13.14 12.32 -5.27
N GLY A 6 -13.66 11.09 -5.24
CA GLY A 6 -12.85 9.88 -5.44
C GLY A 6 -12.22 9.29 -4.17
N GLU A 7 -12.68 9.70 -2.98
CA GLU A 7 -12.22 9.14 -1.70
C GLU A 7 -12.92 7.81 -1.33
N SER A 8 -13.93 7.39 -2.10
CA SER A 8 -14.59 6.10 -1.86
C SER A 8 -13.71 4.95 -2.32
N TRP A 9 -13.80 3.83 -1.61
CA TRP A 9 -13.15 2.59 -2.02
C TRP A 9 -13.59 2.15 -3.42
N ASP A 10 -14.88 2.30 -3.77
CA ASP A 10 -15.36 2.00 -5.13
C ASP A 10 -14.59 2.78 -6.19
N SER A 11 -14.39 4.09 -5.99
CA SER A 11 -13.64 4.92 -6.94
C SER A 11 -12.16 4.59 -6.99
N TRP A 12 -11.59 4.07 -5.90
CA TRP A 12 -10.18 3.67 -5.85
C TRP A 12 -9.95 2.35 -6.59
N PHE A 13 -10.83 1.36 -6.38
CA PHE A 13 -10.73 0.05 -7.02
C PHE A 13 -11.10 0.06 -8.52
N ASP A 14 -11.99 0.98 -8.95
CA ASP A 14 -12.34 1.17 -10.37
C ASP A 14 -11.27 1.97 -11.16
N GLY A 15 -10.24 2.48 -10.48
CA GLY A 15 -9.16 3.26 -11.09
C GLY A 15 -8.08 2.41 -11.79
N ASP A 16 -7.03 3.07 -12.26
CA ASP A 16 -5.89 2.40 -12.88
C ASP A 16 -5.21 1.42 -11.92
N SER A 17 -4.90 0.23 -12.44
CA SER A 17 -4.17 -0.80 -11.71
C SER A 17 -2.66 -0.63 -11.84
N VAL A 18 -1.92 -1.30 -10.95
CA VAL A 18 -0.45 -1.39 -11.03
C VAL A 18 -0.02 -2.37 -12.12
N THR A 19 1.22 -2.25 -12.59
CA THR A 19 1.82 -3.20 -13.54
C THR A 19 2.01 -4.57 -12.88
N SER A 20 2.10 -5.62 -13.71
CA SER A 20 2.21 -6.99 -13.23
C SER A 20 3.45 -7.26 -12.39
N ASP A 21 4.48 -6.43 -12.55
CA ASP A 21 5.78 -6.54 -11.88
C ASP A 21 5.95 -5.58 -10.68
N PHE A 22 4.89 -4.82 -10.36
CA PHE A 22 4.97 -3.81 -9.30
C PHE A 22 5.09 -4.47 -7.92
N MET A 23 6.27 -4.35 -7.31
CA MET A 23 6.62 -5.00 -6.04
C MET A 23 6.50 -6.53 -6.09
N ASP A 24 6.99 -7.15 -7.17
CA ASP A 24 7.07 -8.61 -7.33
C ASP A 24 7.70 -9.33 -6.13
N ASP A 25 8.71 -8.70 -5.52
CA ASP A 25 9.35 -9.16 -4.29
C ASP A 25 9.26 -8.09 -3.20
N ARG A 26 9.12 -8.56 -1.96
CA ARG A 26 9.21 -7.72 -0.76
C ARG A 26 10.45 -8.10 0.03
N ASP A 27 11.47 -7.24 0.00
CA ASP A 27 12.72 -7.37 0.75
C ASP A 27 12.52 -7.11 2.26
N GLN A 28 11.64 -7.91 2.89
CA GLN A 28 11.43 -7.83 4.32
C GLN A 28 12.66 -8.38 5.05
N PRO A 29 13.33 -7.58 5.91
CA PRO A 29 14.44 -8.07 6.70
C PRO A 29 13.95 -9.08 7.75
N PHE A 30 14.89 -9.86 8.28
CA PHE A 30 14.63 -10.69 9.46
C PHE A 30 14.21 -9.84 10.66
N ASP A 31 13.56 -10.49 11.62
CA ASP A 31 13.15 -9.84 12.86
C ASP A 31 14.32 -9.14 13.53
N GLN A 32 14.07 -7.94 14.02
CA GLN A 32 15.08 -7.14 14.70
C GLN A 32 15.23 -7.62 16.16
N GLU A 33 16.45 -7.98 16.54
CA GLU A 33 16.78 -8.22 17.95
C GLU A 33 16.65 -6.92 18.76
N ARG A 34 16.06 -7.00 19.95
CA ARG A 34 16.00 -5.90 20.91
C ARG A 34 16.96 -6.17 22.06
N GLU A 35 17.67 -5.15 22.51
CA GLU A 35 18.50 -5.24 23.71
C GLU A 35 17.67 -5.67 24.92
N SER A 36 18.21 -6.57 25.74
CA SER A 36 17.62 -6.94 27.02
C SER A 36 17.72 -5.78 28.01
N PHE A 37 16.71 -5.64 28.88
CA PHE A 37 16.64 -4.62 29.94
C PHE A 37 17.77 -4.72 30.96
#